data_AF-A0A8T7FKB2-F1
#
_entry.id   AF-A0A8T7FKB2-F1
#
_cell.length_a   1.000
_cell.length_b   1.000
_cell.length_c   1.000
_cell.angle_alpha   90.00
_cell.angle_beta   90.00
_cell.angle_gamma   90.00
#
_symmetry.space_group_name_H-M   'P 1'
#
loop_
_entity.id
_entity.type
_entity.pdbx_description
1 polymer ?
#
loop_
_entity_poly.entity_id
_entity_poly.type
_entity_poly.pdbx_seq_one_letter_code
_entity_poly.pdbx_strand_id
1 'polypeptide(L)'
;MENTQNKTGGVWFAIGVIVFSCFACLVLAGLGGFAYFNINGSLSSPSTGPVFITPFTVTQEPEVTRPPVETIQSSTLETLETTIVPVNDPREIACRLNGICNVPEVMAVDVLPRTAGDRGEFWVHNLDTNKNNRVTAVLQYVTQHAYFWVQDGVEVDSSEVRALMESFENDIYPTTREFFGSEWSPGIDGDEHIYILYARGLGSSIAGYFSSSDSSHPLVNQYSNAHEMFLFNADNTFLGSDFTYGVLAHEFQHMIHWYNDLNETSWLNEGSSELASFINGFDPGGAGPGIHH
;
A
#
# COMPACT_ATOMS: atom_id res chain seq x y z
N MET A 1 -2.45 44.64 -66.39
CA MET A 1 -2.77 45.69 -65.40
C MET A 1 -3.33 44.97 -64.20
N GLU A 2 -2.49 44.79 -63.18
CA GLU A 2 -2.80 44.19 -61.89
C GLU A 2 -3.85 45.01 -61.15
N ASN A 3 -4.85 44.34 -60.56
CA ASN A 3 -5.79 44.95 -59.62
C ASN A 3 -5.55 44.35 -58.24
N THR A 4 -4.54 44.86 -57.54
CA THR A 4 -4.27 44.59 -56.12
C THR A 4 -5.11 45.54 -55.28
N GLN A 5 -6.35 45.16 -55.01
CA GLN A 5 -7.21 45.82 -54.02
C GLN A 5 -7.46 44.88 -52.83
N ASN A 6 -7.03 45.34 -51.65
CA ASN A 6 -7.57 45.07 -50.32
C ASN A 6 -7.36 43.71 -49.66
N LYS A 7 -6.14 43.15 -49.69
CA LYS A 7 -5.75 42.07 -48.75
C LYS A 7 -5.18 42.57 -47.41
N THR A 8 -4.77 43.83 -47.31
CA THR A 8 -4.15 44.39 -46.09
C THR A 8 -5.18 44.72 -45.00
N GLY A 9 -6.39 45.20 -45.35
CA GLY A 9 -7.41 45.59 -44.37
C GLY A 9 -7.96 44.43 -43.52
N GLY A 10 -8.15 43.25 -44.12
CA GLY A 10 -8.67 42.08 -43.41
C GLY A 10 -7.66 41.46 -42.42
N VAL A 11 -6.36 41.54 -42.73
CA VAL A 11 -5.29 41.02 -41.86
C VAL A 11 -5.14 41.90 -40.61
N TRP A 12 -5.19 43.22 -40.76
CA TRP A 12 -5.16 44.14 -39.61
C TRP A 12 -6.41 44.05 -38.73
N PHE A 13 -7.57 43.77 -39.31
CA PHE A 13 -8.80 43.52 -38.54
C PHE A 13 -8.70 42.21 -37.74
N ALA A 14 -8.22 41.12 -38.36
CA ALA A 14 -8.03 39.84 -37.67
C ALA A 14 -6.99 39.92 -36.54
N ILE A 15 -5.87 40.62 -36.76
CA ILE A 15 -4.86 40.86 -35.72
C ILE A 15 -5.46 41.71 -34.58
N GLY A 16 -6.26 42.73 -34.90
CA GLY A 16 -6.95 43.54 -33.90
C GLY A 16 -7.91 42.74 -33.01
N VAL A 17 -8.66 41.80 -33.60
CA VAL A 17 -9.58 40.91 -32.85
C VAL A 17 -8.80 39.92 -31.97
N ILE A 18 -7.70 39.36 -32.45
CA ILE A 18 -6.87 38.43 -31.66
C ILE A 18 -6.20 39.15 -30.50
N VAL A 19 -5.64 40.34 -30.72
CA VAL A 19 -5.02 41.14 -29.65
C VAL A 19 -6.06 41.56 -28.62
N PHE A 20 -7.26 41.97 -29.05
CA PHE A 20 -8.36 42.30 -28.15
C PHE A 20 -8.84 41.08 -27.35
N SER A 21 -8.94 39.91 -27.99
CA SER A 21 -9.31 38.65 -27.31
C SER A 21 -8.24 38.22 -26.30
N CYS A 22 -6.95 38.32 -26.64
CA CYS A 22 -5.87 38.02 -25.70
C CYS A 22 -5.86 39.01 -24.52
N PHE A 23 -6.11 40.30 -24.78
CA PHE A 23 -6.20 41.31 -23.71
C PHE A 23 -7.41 41.06 -22.81
N ALA A 24 -8.57 40.68 -23.37
CA ALA A 24 -9.75 40.29 -22.61
C ALA A 24 -9.49 39.03 -21.76
N CYS A 25 -8.80 38.02 -22.29
CA CYS A 25 -8.42 36.83 -21.53
C CYS A 25 -7.44 37.14 -20.39
N LEU A 26 -6.48 38.05 -20.61
CA LEU A 26 -5.55 38.49 -19.55
C LEU A 26 -6.26 39.29 -18.45
N VAL A 27 -7.24 40.13 -18.81
CA VAL A 27 -8.06 40.85 -17.83
C VAL A 27 -8.95 39.88 -17.04
N LEU A 28 -9.54 38.88 -17.69
CA LEU A 28 -10.34 37.85 -17.00
C LEU A 28 -9.49 36.96 -16.08
N ALA A 29 -8.27 36.57 -16.49
CA ALA A 29 -7.33 35.84 -15.65
C ALA A 29 -6.83 36.70 -14.47
N GLY A 30 -6.57 37.99 -14.71
CA GLY A 30 -6.19 38.95 -13.67
C GLY A 30 -7.31 39.21 -12.65
N LEU A 31 -8.56 39.32 -13.11
CA LEU A 31 -9.74 39.45 -12.24
C LEU A 31 -10.02 38.15 -11.47
N GLY A 32 -9.85 36.99 -12.12
CA GLY A 32 -9.96 35.68 -11.48
C GLY A 32 -8.89 35.45 -10.41
N GLY A 33 -7.64 35.82 -10.70
CA GLY A 33 -6.53 35.78 -9.74
C GLY A 33 -6.72 36.77 -8.59
N PHE A 34 -7.22 37.98 -8.86
CA PHE A 34 -7.55 38.97 -7.83
C PHE A 34 -8.72 38.53 -6.95
N ALA A 35 -9.76 37.92 -7.54
CA ALA A 35 -10.87 37.35 -6.78
C ALA A 35 -10.41 36.16 -5.92
N TYR A 36 -9.60 35.25 -6.46
CA TYR A 36 -9.00 34.14 -5.71
C TYR A 36 -8.12 34.63 -4.56
N PHE A 37 -7.30 35.67 -4.78
CA PHE A 37 -6.45 36.26 -3.75
C PHE A 37 -7.26 37.01 -2.67
N ASN A 38 -8.38 37.66 -3.02
CA ASN A 38 -9.25 38.29 -2.02
C ASN A 38 -10.12 37.27 -1.26
N ILE A 39 -10.48 36.14 -1.87
CA ILE A 39 -11.22 35.05 -1.24
C ILE A 39 -10.32 34.23 -0.31
N ASN A 40 -9.06 33.96 -0.71
CA ASN A 40 -8.11 33.15 0.07
C ASN A 40 -7.12 33.97 0.91
N GLY A 41 -7.03 35.29 0.72
CA GLY A 41 -6.13 36.19 1.47
C GLY A 41 -6.61 36.53 2.88
N SER A 42 -7.71 35.94 3.34
CA SER A 42 -8.18 36.08 4.72
C SER A 42 -7.55 35.01 5.61
N LEU A 43 -6.23 35.08 5.80
CA LEU A 43 -5.54 34.43 6.91
C LEU A 43 -4.78 35.46 7.74
N SER A 44 -5.33 35.69 8.94
CA SER A 44 -4.67 36.14 10.18
C SER A 44 -3.98 37.52 10.18
N SER A 45 -4.77 38.56 10.48
CA SER A 45 -4.32 39.56 11.47
C SER A 45 -4.60 39.01 12.88
N PRO A 46 -3.75 39.26 13.89
CA PRO A 46 -4.07 38.93 15.27
C PRO A 46 -5.16 39.87 15.75
N SER A 47 -6.42 39.48 15.55
CA SER A 47 -7.54 40.14 16.20
C SER A 47 -7.50 39.77 17.68
N THR A 48 -7.22 40.75 18.53
CA THR A 48 -7.64 40.71 19.93
C THR A 48 -9.16 40.61 19.95
N GLY A 49 -9.66 39.38 20.02
CA GLY A 49 -11.09 39.10 20.12
C GLY A 49 -11.70 39.74 21.38
N PRO A 50 -13.04 39.91 21.43
CA PRO A 50 -13.71 40.36 22.64
C PRO A 50 -13.45 39.34 23.76
N VAL A 51 -13.03 39.83 24.93
CA VAL A 51 -12.94 39.04 26.15
C VAL A 51 -14.36 38.59 26.52
N PHE A 52 -14.70 37.36 26.15
CA PHE A 52 -15.86 36.68 26.70
C PHE A 52 -15.49 36.22 28.11
N ILE A 53 -15.97 36.93 29.12
CA ILE A 53 -16.04 36.40 30.48
C ILE A 53 -17.19 35.38 30.47
N THR A 54 -16.89 34.14 30.10
CA THR A 54 -17.78 33.02 30.42
C THR A 54 -17.80 32.89 31.95
N PRO A 55 -18.96 32.97 32.63
CA PRO A 55 -19.02 32.44 33.99
C PRO A 55 -18.61 30.97 33.89
N PHE A 56 -17.57 30.58 34.64
CA PHE A 56 -17.22 29.17 34.81
C PHE A 56 -18.42 28.50 35.49
N THR A 57 -19.35 27.96 34.71
CA THR A 57 -20.17 26.86 35.19
C THR A 57 -19.21 25.69 35.28
N VAL A 58 -18.87 25.29 36.50
CA VAL A 58 -18.19 24.03 36.77
C VAL A 58 -19.04 22.95 36.12
N THR A 59 -18.65 22.52 34.92
CA THR A 59 -19.16 21.29 34.34
C THR A 59 -18.56 20.22 35.22
N GLN A 60 -19.39 19.62 36.08
CA GLN A 60 -18.97 18.42 36.79
C GLN A 60 -18.49 17.44 35.72
N GLU A 61 -17.25 17.00 35.85
CA GLU A 61 -16.72 15.87 35.12
C GLU A 61 -17.76 14.75 35.20
N PRO A 62 -18.15 14.10 34.08
CA PRO A 62 -19.05 12.97 34.16
C PRO A 62 -18.40 11.94 35.08
N GLU A 63 -18.92 11.81 36.30
CA GLU A 63 -18.49 10.79 37.22
C GLU A 63 -18.85 9.46 36.57
N VAL A 64 -17.83 8.76 36.08
CA VAL A 64 -17.95 7.39 35.60
C VAL A 64 -18.33 6.56 36.82
N THR A 65 -19.63 6.44 37.06
CA THR A 65 -20.19 5.53 38.04
C THR A 65 -19.98 4.12 37.51
N ARG A 66 -18.80 3.58 37.82
CA ARG A 66 -18.57 2.14 37.70
C ARG A 66 -19.54 1.48 38.68
N PRO A 67 -20.34 0.47 38.25
CA PRO A 67 -21.09 -0.32 39.21
C PRO A 67 -20.13 -0.84 40.28
N PRO A 68 -20.59 -1.05 41.53
CA PRO A 68 -19.76 -1.58 42.60
C PRO A 68 -19.02 -2.83 42.12
N VAL A 69 -17.75 -2.98 42.50
CA VAL A 69 -16.92 -4.17 42.26
C VAL A 69 -17.41 -5.34 43.12
N GLU A 70 -18.72 -5.53 43.24
CA GLU A 70 -19.36 -6.63 43.94
C GLU A 70 -19.98 -7.58 42.94
N THR A 71 -19.07 -8.19 42.18
CA THR A 71 -19.09 -9.49 41.49
C THR A 71 -18.35 -9.32 40.17
N ILE A 72 -17.02 -9.11 40.25
CA ILE A 72 -16.17 -9.66 39.18
C ILE A 72 -16.46 -11.15 39.25
N GLN A 73 -17.24 -11.65 38.31
CA GLN A 73 -17.39 -13.08 38.13
C GLN A 73 -15.97 -13.59 37.89
N SER A 74 -15.36 -14.18 38.93
CA SER A 74 -14.03 -14.78 38.83
C SER A 74 -14.00 -15.80 37.70
N SER A 75 -15.15 -16.38 37.34
CA SER A 75 -15.31 -17.23 36.17
C SER A 75 -14.95 -16.53 34.85
N THR A 76 -15.18 -15.22 34.67
CA THR A 76 -14.79 -14.52 33.43
C THR A 76 -13.28 -14.27 33.40
N LEU A 77 -12.69 -13.86 34.53
CA LEU A 77 -11.24 -13.68 34.66
C LEU A 77 -10.51 -15.03 34.52
N GLU A 78 -10.99 -16.06 35.22
CA GLU A 78 -10.49 -17.44 35.16
C GLU A 78 -10.67 -18.02 33.77
N THR A 79 -11.78 -17.73 33.07
CA THR A 79 -11.94 -18.10 31.65
C THR A 79 -10.89 -17.39 30.80
N LEU A 80 -10.66 -16.08 30.97
CA LEU A 80 -9.63 -15.37 30.20
C LEU A 80 -8.20 -15.85 30.50
N GLU A 81 -7.90 -16.17 31.76
CA GLU A 81 -6.61 -16.69 32.20
C GLU A 81 -6.36 -18.14 31.75
N THR A 82 -7.41 -18.94 31.60
CA THR A 82 -7.31 -20.37 31.24
C THR A 82 -7.70 -20.66 29.80
N THR A 83 -8.22 -19.68 29.06
CA THR A 83 -8.52 -19.83 27.63
C THR A 83 -7.22 -19.90 26.87
N ILE A 84 -6.96 -21.07 26.30
CA ILE A 84 -5.94 -21.23 25.28
C ILE A 84 -6.51 -20.62 23.99
N VAL A 85 -5.94 -19.50 23.56
CA VAL A 85 -6.23 -18.95 22.23
C VAL A 85 -5.49 -19.83 21.22
N PRO A 86 -6.21 -20.60 20.38
CA PRO A 86 -5.56 -21.45 19.39
C PRO A 86 -4.77 -20.60 18.40
N VAL A 87 -3.71 -21.17 17.83
CA VAL A 87 -2.93 -20.51 16.78
C VAL A 87 -3.81 -20.29 15.55
N ASN A 88 -3.69 -19.13 14.92
CA ASN A 88 -4.40 -18.78 13.69
C ASN A 88 -3.81 -19.52 12.46
N ASP A 89 -3.59 -20.83 12.55
CA ASP A 89 -3.12 -21.68 11.44
C ASP A 89 -4.30 -21.95 10.47
N PRO A 90 -4.20 -21.52 9.19
CA PRO A 90 -5.25 -21.73 8.20
C PRO A 90 -5.67 -23.19 8.01
N ARG A 91 -4.76 -24.16 8.15
CA ARG A 91 -5.06 -25.60 8.02
C ARG A 91 -5.82 -26.12 9.22
N GLU A 92 -5.45 -25.69 10.43
CA GLU A 92 -6.20 -26.04 11.65
C GLU A 92 -7.62 -25.48 11.57
N ILE A 93 -7.75 -24.23 11.13
CA ILE A 93 -9.04 -23.57 10.92
C ILE A 93 -9.86 -24.31 9.86
N ALA A 94 -9.26 -24.68 8.73
CA ALA A 94 -9.94 -25.42 7.66
C ALA A 94 -10.44 -26.80 8.13
N CYS A 95 -9.65 -27.52 8.92
CA CYS A 95 -10.08 -28.80 9.49
C CYS A 95 -11.20 -28.60 10.52
N ARG A 96 -11.05 -27.62 11.43
CA ARG A 96 -12.00 -27.36 12.52
C ARG A 96 -13.35 -26.83 12.04
N LEU A 97 -13.35 -25.88 11.11
CA LEU A 97 -14.56 -25.17 10.68
C LEU A 97 -15.16 -25.72 9.39
N ASN A 98 -14.32 -26.22 8.47
CA ASN A 98 -14.75 -26.64 7.13
C ASN A 98 -14.61 -28.15 6.89
N GLY A 99 -14.07 -28.92 7.85
CA GLY A 99 -13.85 -30.36 7.73
C GLY A 99 -12.75 -30.75 6.73
N ILE A 100 -11.93 -29.80 6.27
CA ILE A 100 -10.83 -30.04 5.34
C ILE A 100 -9.58 -30.36 6.16
N CYS A 101 -9.40 -31.64 6.47
CA CYS A 101 -8.29 -32.12 7.29
C CYS A 101 -7.21 -32.81 6.46
N ASN A 102 -6.01 -32.98 7.03
CA ASN A 102 -4.84 -33.59 6.39
C ASN A 102 -4.38 -32.87 5.11
N VAL A 103 -4.54 -31.55 5.06
CA VAL A 103 -3.95 -30.72 4.02
C VAL A 103 -2.43 -30.77 4.17
N PRO A 104 -1.67 -31.06 3.10
CA PRO A 104 -0.22 -30.94 3.13
C PRO A 104 0.22 -29.53 3.52
N GLU A 105 1.32 -29.46 4.27
CA GLU A 105 1.92 -28.18 4.67
C GLU A 105 2.48 -27.42 3.47
N VAL A 106 3.18 -28.14 2.59
CA VAL A 106 3.76 -27.63 1.34
C VAL A 106 3.10 -28.29 0.13
N MET A 107 3.19 -27.63 -1.01
CA MET A 107 2.85 -28.18 -2.31
C MET A 107 3.83 -29.30 -2.66
N ALA A 108 3.33 -30.37 -3.29
CA ALA A 108 4.17 -31.44 -3.79
C ALA A 108 4.79 -31.04 -5.13
N VAL A 109 5.86 -30.24 -5.12
CA VAL A 109 6.55 -29.81 -6.35
C VAL A 109 8.06 -29.77 -6.19
N ASP A 110 8.75 -30.29 -7.21
CA ASP A 110 10.16 -29.97 -7.47
C ASP A 110 10.17 -28.62 -8.21
N VAL A 111 10.63 -27.56 -7.54
CA VAL A 111 10.69 -26.24 -8.16
C VAL A 111 11.88 -26.17 -9.10
N LEU A 112 11.59 -26.04 -10.41
CA LEU A 112 12.60 -25.63 -11.36
C LEU A 112 12.76 -24.10 -11.28
N PRO A 113 14.00 -23.60 -11.18
CA PRO A 113 14.24 -22.15 -11.17
C PRO A 113 13.60 -21.49 -12.39
N ARG A 114 12.91 -20.36 -12.16
CA ARG A 114 12.27 -19.59 -13.23
C ARG A 114 13.30 -18.71 -13.93
N THR A 115 13.02 -18.36 -15.18
CA THR A 115 13.88 -17.46 -15.96
C THR A 115 13.09 -16.27 -16.51
N ALA A 116 13.75 -15.12 -16.66
CA ALA A 116 13.12 -13.94 -17.23
C ALA A 116 12.50 -14.25 -18.61
N GLY A 117 11.26 -13.82 -18.80
CA GLY A 117 10.42 -14.14 -19.96
C GLY A 117 9.39 -15.25 -19.70
N ASP A 118 9.50 -16.00 -18.61
CA ASP A 118 8.49 -16.97 -18.19
C ASP A 118 7.12 -16.28 -17.99
N ARG A 119 6.05 -17.03 -18.26
CA ARG A 119 4.66 -16.54 -18.11
C ARG A 119 3.93 -17.37 -17.05
N GLY A 120 3.16 -16.68 -16.22
CA GLY A 120 2.37 -17.28 -15.13
C GLY A 120 0.96 -16.72 -15.08
N GLU A 121 0.03 -17.50 -14.55
CA GLU A 121 -1.30 -17.01 -14.15
C GLU A 121 -1.33 -16.85 -12.64
N PHE A 122 -1.87 -15.72 -12.17
CA PHE A 122 -1.98 -15.38 -10.76
C PHE A 122 -3.40 -14.96 -10.42
N TRP A 123 -3.89 -15.37 -9.27
CA TRP A 123 -5.03 -14.77 -8.61
C TRP A 123 -4.61 -13.44 -7.98
N VAL A 124 -5.46 -12.43 -8.13
CA VAL A 124 -5.31 -11.13 -7.49
C VAL A 124 -6.59 -10.77 -6.76
N HIS A 125 -6.46 -10.20 -5.58
CA HIS A 125 -7.59 -9.75 -4.77
C HIS A 125 -7.73 -8.23 -4.85
N ASN A 126 -8.92 -7.76 -5.22
CA ASN A 126 -9.25 -6.34 -5.21
C ASN A 126 -9.79 -5.95 -3.82
N LEU A 127 -9.02 -5.15 -3.07
CA LEU A 127 -9.33 -4.81 -1.68
C LEU A 127 -10.52 -3.85 -1.53
N ASP A 128 -10.85 -3.07 -2.57
CA ASP A 128 -12.02 -2.18 -2.55
C ASP A 128 -13.34 -2.95 -2.71
N THR A 129 -13.35 -3.97 -3.59
CA THR A 129 -14.56 -4.70 -3.99
C THR A 129 -14.65 -6.10 -3.40
N ASN A 130 -13.59 -6.58 -2.74
CA ASN A 130 -13.46 -7.91 -2.18
C ASN A 130 -13.65 -9.02 -3.24
N LYS A 131 -13.12 -8.82 -4.44
CA LYS A 131 -13.24 -9.75 -5.58
C LYS A 131 -11.89 -10.32 -5.99
N ASN A 132 -11.86 -11.62 -6.27
CA ASN A 132 -10.70 -12.32 -6.84
C ASN A 132 -10.81 -12.37 -8.37
N ASN A 133 -9.73 -12.05 -9.06
CA ASN A 133 -9.62 -12.12 -10.51
C ASN A 133 -8.32 -12.83 -10.90
N ARG A 134 -8.28 -13.44 -12.09
CA ARG A 134 -7.03 -13.96 -12.64
C ARG A 134 -6.37 -12.95 -13.56
N VAL A 135 -5.06 -12.86 -13.47
CA VAL A 135 -4.21 -12.09 -14.37
C VAL A 135 -3.10 -12.97 -14.91
N THR A 136 -2.67 -12.70 -16.13
CA THR A 136 -1.45 -13.30 -16.70
C THR A 136 -0.31 -12.30 -16.55
N ALA A 137 0.85 -12.77 -16.12
CA ALA A 137 2.04 -11.95 -15.91
C ALA A 137 3.29 -12.59 -16.51
N VAL A 138 4.30 -11.75 -16.75
CA VAL A 138 5.61 -12.13 -17.29
C VAL A 138 6.68 -11.83 -16.26
N LEU A 139 7.59 -12.78 -16.04
CA LEU A 139 8.76 -12.59 -15.19
C LEU A 139 9.75 -11.66 -15.88
N GLN A 140 9.98 -10.48 -15.31
CA GLN A 140 10.84 -9.45 -15.89
C GLN A 140 12.25 -9.44 -15.28
N TYR A 141 12.37 -9.74 -14.00
CA TYR A 141 13.64 -9.68 -13.28
C TYR A 141 13.74 -10.76 -12.20
N VAL A 142 14.95 -11.24 -11.97
CA VAL A 142 15.25 -12.32 -11.03
C VAL A 142 16.48 -11.91 -10.22
N THR A 143 16.37 -11.95 -8.89
CA THR A 143 17.49 -11.82 -7.96
C THR A 143 17.76 -13.17 -7.30
N GLN A 144 18.58 -13.20 -6.23
CA GLN A 144 18.84 -14.44 -5.51
C GLN A 144 17.62 -14.90 -4.70
N HIS A 145 16.83 -13.96 -4.15
CA HIS A 145 15.71 -14.28 -3.26
C HIS A 145 14.36 -13.76 -3.78
N ALA A 146 14.28 -13.19 -4.99
CA ALA A 146 13.01 -12.66 -5.48
C ALA A 146 12.81 -12.74 -7.00
N TYR A 147 11.54 -12.89 -7.40
CA TYR A 147 11.06 -12.81 -8.77
C TYR A 147 10.14 -11.61 -8.96
N PHE A 148 10.40 -10.79 -9.98
CA PHE A 148 9.54 -9.67 -10.32
C PHE A 148 8.66 -9.97 -11.54
N TRP A 149 7.37 -10.18 -11.30
CA TRP A 149 6.35 -10.46 -12.30
C TRP A 149 5.57 -9.19 -12.65
N VAL A 150 5.32 -8.97 -13.92
CA VAL A 150 4.54 -7.83 -14.41
C VAL A 150 3.34 -8.32 -15.20
N GLN A 151 2.15 -7.88 -14.81
CA GLN A 151 0.92 -8.21 -15.52
C GLN A 151 0.99 -7.80 -17.00
N ASP A 152 0.46 -8.64 -17.88
CA ASP A 152 0.35 -8.34 -19.30
C ASP A 152 -0.35 -6.99 -19.55
N GLY A 153 0.27 -6.16 -20.39
CA GLY A 153 -0.24 -4.83 -20.74
C GLY A 153 0.11 -3.73 -19.73
N VAL A 154 0.84 -4.04 -18.65
CA VAL A 154 1.48 -3.03 -17.80
C VAL A 154 2.85 -2.69 -18.39
N GLU A 155 3.10 -1.41 -18.60
CA GLU A 155 4.40 -0.91 -19.04
C GLU A 155 5.23 -0.54 -17.81
N VAL A 156 6.49 -0.94 -17.79
CA VAL A 156 7.45 -0.67 -16.71
C VAL A 156 8.77 -0.19 -17.29
N ASP A 157 9.44 0.72 -16.60
CA ASP A 157 10.83 1.06 -16.92
C ASP A 157 11.75 -0.04 -16.35
N SER A 158 12.47 -0.73 -17.24
CA SER A 158 13.41 -1.79 -16.85
C SER A 158 14.51 -1.33 -15.89
N SER A 159 14.85 -0.03 -15.89
CA SER A 159 15.83 0.54 -14.97
C SER A 159 15.24 0.72 -13.56
N GLU A 160 13.97 1.10 -13.45
CA GLU A 160 13.26 1.18 -12.16
C GLU A 160 13.01 -0.21 -11.58
N VAL A 161 12.59 -1.17 -12.40
CA VAL A 161 12.45 -2.58 -11.97
C VAL A 161 13.76 -3.11 -11.39
N ARG A 162 14.86 -2.89 -12.12
CA ARG A 162 16.19 -3.28 -11.63
C ARG A 162 16.52 -2.59 -10.31
N ALA A 163 16.34 -1.27 -10.24
CA ALA A 163 16.67 -0.53 -9.03
C ALA A 163 15.88 -1.02 -7.81
N LEU A 164 14.57 -1.25 -7.96
CA LEU A 164 13.72 -1.78 -6.89
C LEU A 164 14.19 -3.17 -6.44
N MET A 165 14.44 -4.07 -7.40
CA MET A 165 14.82 -5.45 -7.10
C MET A 165 16.22 -5.55 -6.47
N GLU A 166 17.19 -4.77 -6.96
CA GLU A 166 18.53 -4.74 -6.38
C GLU A 166 18.52 -4.10 -4.99
N SER A 167 17.71 -3.07 -4.74
CA SER A 167 17.55 -2.52 -3.40
C SER A 167 16.83 -3.48 -2.46
N PHE A 168 15.85 -4.25 -2.97
CA PHE A 168 15.26 -5.30 -2.17
C PHE A 168 16.30 -6.33 -1.75
N GLU A 169 17.05 -6.87 -2.71
CA GLU A 169 18.03 -7.93 -2.51
C GLU A 169 19.19 -7.50 -1.60
N ASN A 170 19.78 -6.33 -1.85
CA ASN A 170 21.03 -5.94 -1.21
C ASN A 170 20.85 -5.11 0.06
N ASP A 171 19.69 -4.46 0.24
CA ASP A 171 19.45 -3.55 1.37
C ASP A 171 18.25 -4.00 2.22
N ILE A 172 17.05 -4.11 1.64
CA ILE A 172 15.80 -4.35 2.40
C ILE A 172 15.76 -5.75 3.00
N TYR A 173 16.07 -6.76 2.19
CA TYR A 173 16.03 -8.17 2.58
C TYR A 173 16.98 -8.45 3.77
N PRO A 174 18.29 -8.14 3.71
CA PRO A 174 19.18 -8.39 4.84
C PRO A 174 18.84 -7.55 6.08
N THR A 175 18.53 -6.26 5.91
CA THR A 175 18.23 -5.37 7.05
C THR A 175 16.97 -5.82 7.79
N THR A 176 15.91 -6.13 7.06
CA THR A 176 14.64 -6.55 7.70
C THR A 176 14.81 -7.91 8.40
N ARG A 177 15.55 -8.84 7.80
CA ARG A 177 15.86 -10.13 8.43
C ARG A 177 16.72 -10.00 9.68
N GLU A 178 17.68 -9.07 9.70
CA GLU A 178 18.51 -8.82 10.87
C GLU A 178 17.68 -8.45 12.12
N PHE A 179 16.62 -7.67 11.93
CA PHE A 179 15.79 -7.18 13.03
C PHE A 179 14.61 -8.10 13.37
N PHE A 180 13.94 -8.69 12.37
CA PHE A 180 12.68 -9.39 12.56
C PHE A 180 12.76 -10.91 12.40
N GLY A 181 13.89 -11.44 11.92
CA GLY A 181 14.10 -12.88 11.78
C GLY A 181 14.09 -13.34 10.33
N SER A 182 13.30 -14.35 9.99
CA SER A 182 13.23 -14.86 8.62
C SER A 182 11.81 -15.22 8.25
N GLU A 183 11.50 -15.04 6.97
CA GLU A 183 10.29 -15.50 6.31
C GLU A 183 10.28 -17.02 6.21
N TRP A 184 9.14 -17.57 5.79
CA TRP A 184 9.05 -18.98 5.47
C TRP A 184 9.84 -19.27 4.19
N SER A 185 10.98 -19.95 4.33
CA SER A 185 11.84 -20.34 3.21
C SER A 185 12.26 -21.81 3.37
N PRO A 186 12.08 -22.69 2.36
CA PRO A 186 11.70 -22.41 0.97
C PRO A 186 10.17 -22.34 0.77
N GLY A 187 9.41 -21.95 1.80
CA GLY A 187 8.01 -21.59 1.61
C GLY A 187 7.06 -22.74 1.29
N ILE A 188 5.86 -22.37 0.82
CA ILE A 188 4.78 -23.32 0.56
C ILE A 188 4.99 -24.10 -0.75
N ASP A 189 5.64 -23.51 -1.75
CA ASP A 189 5.93 -24.15 -3.03
C ASP A 189 7.27 -24.87 -3.07
N GLY A 190 8.14 -24.67 -2.07
CA GLY A 190 9.49 -25.20 -2.06
C GLY A 190 10.49 -24.35 -2.85
N ASP A 191 10.14 -23.10 -3.20
CA ASP A 191 11.05 -22.10 -3.78
C ASP A 191 11.54 -21.12 -2.71
N GLU A 192 12.84 -20.81 -2.71
CA GLU A 192 13.39 -19.77 -1.82
C GLU A 192 13.05 -18.35 -2.31
N HIS A 193 12.56 -18.20 -3.54
CA HIS A 193 12.26 -16.89 -4.12
C HIS A 193 10.88 -16.36 -3.70
N ILE A 194 10.87 -15.14 -3.20
CA ILE A 194 9.65 -14.36 -2.97
C ILE A 194 9.10 -13.84 -4.30
N TYR A 195 7.79 -13.97 -4.50
CA TYR A 195 7.12 -13.51 -5.72
C TYR A 195 6.62 -12.08 -5.55
N ILE A 196 7.05 -11.17 -6.42
CA ILE A 196 6.57 -9.78 -6.44
C ILE A 196 5.77 -9.58 -7.71
N LEU A 197 4.45 -9.41 -7.60
CA LEU A 197 3.54 -9.23 -8.73
C LEU A 197 3.10 -7.77 -8.87
N TYR A 198 3.50 -7.12 -9.96
CA TYR A 198 3.05 -5.78 -10.34
C TYR A 198 1.82 -5.87 -11.26
N ALA A 199 0.65 -5.55 -10.72
CA ALA A 199 -0.64 -5.79 -11.36
C ALA A 199 -1.62 -4.61 -11.19
N ARG A 200 -2.59 -4.52 -12.10
CA ARG A 200 -3.69 -3.55 -12.06
C ARG A 200 -4.92 -4.14 -11.38
N GLY A 201 -5.82 -3.25 -10.96
CA GLY A 201 -7.12 -3.64 -10.43
C GLY A 201 -7.06 -4.26 -9.04
N LEU A 202 -6.05 -3.91 -8.23
CA LEU A 202 -5.92 -4.34 -6.84
C LEU A 202 -6.77 -3.50 -5.87
N GLY A 203 -7.28 -2.36 -6.33
CA GLY A 203 -7.99 -1.38 -5.51
C GLY A 203 -7.49 0.03 -5.84
N SER A 204 -8.17 1.05 -5.35
CA SER A 204 -7.82 2.45 -5.61
C SER A 204 -7.07 3.10 -4.45
N SER A 205 -7.10 2.50 -3.25
CA SER A 205 -6.49 3.06 -2.04
C SER A 205 -5.26 2.30 -1.53
N ILE A 206 -4.77 1.29 -2.25
CA ILE A 206 -3.62 0.49 -1.83
C ILE A 206 -2.44 0.66 -2.78
N ALA A 207 -1.24 0.71 -2.22
CA ALA A 207 0.03 0.75 -2.95
C ALA A 207 0.54 -0.67 -3.27
N GLY A 208 0.52 -1.54 -2.27
CA GLY A 208 0.78 -2.97 -2.38
C GLY A 208 0.40 -3.67 -1.08
N TYR A 209 0.47 -4.99 -1.07
CA TYR A 209 0.24 -5.79 0.13
C TYR A 209 0.93 -7.16 0.03
N PHE A 210 1.33 -7.70 1.19
CA PHE A 210 1.63 -9.11 1.38
C PHE A 210 0.35 -9.93 1.47
N SER A 211 0.30 -11.05 0.75
CA SER A 211 -0.85 -11.95 0.73
C SER A 211 -0.56 -13.22 1.52
N SER A 212 -0.89 -13.21 2.82
CA SER A 212 -0.83 -14.41 3.65
C SER A 212 -1.72 -15.55 3.14
N SER A 213 -2.80 -15.21 2.42
CA SER A 213 -3.65 -16.18 1.73
C SER A 213 -2.93 -16.97 0.65
N ASP A 214 -1.90 -16.39 0.03
CA ASP A 214 -1.13 -17.04 -1.02
C ASP A 214 -0.07 -17.99 -0.45
N SER A 215 0.34 -17.81 0.80
CA SER A 215 1.14 -18.77 1.59
C SER A 215 0.31 -19.93 2.17
N SER A 216 -0.86 -20.23 1.61
CA SER A 216 -1.75 -21.34 2.04
C SER A 216 -2.03 -22.31 0.91
N HIS A 217 -2.22 -23.60 1.21
CA HIS A 217 -2.46 -24.60 0.17
C HIS A 217 -3.80 -24.29 -0.56
N PRO A 218 -3.89 -24.45 -1.89
CA PRO A 218 -5.14 -24.21 -2.63
C PRO A 218 -6.34 -25.07 -2.21
N LEU A 219 -6.13 -26.14 -1.43
CA LEU A 219 -7.19 -26.95 -0.82
C LEU A 219 -7.85 -26.22 0.37
N VAL A 220 -7.10 -25.34 1.04
CA VAL A 220 -7.59 -24.46 2.11
C VAL A 220 -8.20 -23.20 1.53
N ASN A 221 -7.51 -22.59 0.56
CA ASN A 221 -7.96 -21.38 -0.10
C ASN A 221 -7.87 -21.50 -1.62
N GLN A 222 -9.01 -21.64 -2.29
CA GLN A 222 -9.10 -21.82 -3.75
C GLN A 222 -8.50 -20.67 -4.59
N TYR A 223 -8.31 -19.49 -3.99
CA TYR A 223 -7.71 -18.33 -4.64
C TYR A 223 -6.25 -18.13 -4.28
N SER A 224 -5.66 -19.04 -3.50
CA SER A 224 -4.23 -19.02 -3.22
C SER A 224 -3.42 -19.29 -4.49
N ASN A 225 -2.38 -18.48 -4.67
CA ASN A 225 -1.31 -18.71 -5.65
C ASN A 225 -0.29 -19.76 -5.20
N ALA A 226 -0.32 -20.16 -3.92
CA ALA A 226 0.64 -21.07 -3.31
C ALA A 226 2.08 -20.57 -3.48
N HIS A 227 2.32 -19.30 -3.16
CA HIS A 227 3.63 -18.64 -3.17
C HIS A 227 3.69 -17.61 -2.04
N GLU A 228 4.86 -17.46 -1.41
CA GLU A 228 5.18 -16.30 -0.57
C GLU A 228 5.27 -15.07 -1.47
N MET A 229 4.25 -14.20 -1.45
CA MET A 229 4.14 -13.15 -2.46
C MET A 229 3.63 -11.78 -2.00
N PHE A 230 4.15 -10.76 -2.66
CA PHE A 230 3.69 -9.37 -2.61
C PHE A 230 2.94 -9.02 -3.88
N LEU A 231 1.87 -8.25 -3.76
CA LEU A 231 1.16 -7.66 -4.87
C LEU A 231 1.33 -6.14 -4.82
N PHE A 232 1.89 -5.56 -5.88
CA PHE A 232 1.99 -4.11 -6.06
C PHE A 232 0.99 -3.61 -7.08
N ASN A 233 0.38 -2.48 -6.75
CA ASN A 233 -0.67 -1.88 -7.54
C ASN A 233 -0.10 -0.95 -8.61
N ALA A 234 -0.06 -1.44 -9.84
CA ALA A 234 0.40 -0.69 -11.00
C ALA A 234 -0.44 0.54 -11.34
N ASP A 235 -1.64 0.69 -10.76
CA ASP A 235 -2.48 1.88 -10.96
C ASP A 235 -2.11 3.01 -9.98
N ASN A 236 -1.38 2.71 -8.90
CA ASN A 236 -1.17 3.62 -7.76
C ASN A 236 0.28 3.79 -7.31
N THR A 237 1.23 3.01 -7.84
CA THR A 237 2.64 3.09 -7.42
C THR A 237 3.59 3.33 -8.58
N PHE A 238 4.67 4.05 -8.28
CA PHE A 238 5.79 4.28 -9.20
C PHE A 238 6.99 3.46 -8.70
N LEU A 239 7.51 2.59 -9.55
CA LEU A 239 8.52 1.61 -9.14
C LEU A 239 9.82 2.24 -8.67
N GLY A 240 10.20 3.42 -9.16
CA GLY A 240 11.41 4.14 -8.76
C GLY A 240 11.27 5.10 -7.58
N SER A 241 10.17 5.02 -6.81
CA SER A 241 9.93 5.96 -5.70
C SER A 241 10.26 5.35 -4.33
N ASP A 242 10.87 6.13 -3.44
CA ASP A 242 11.17 5.74 -2.05
C ASP A 242 9.93 5.23 -1.30
N PHE A 243 8.75 5.75 -1.64
CA PHE A 243 7.48 5.26 -1.12
C PHE A 243 7.25 3.78 -1.44
N THR A 244 7.46 3.35 -2.68
CA THR A 244 7.30 1.94 -3.08
C THR A 244 8.32 1.04 -2.37
N TYR A 245 9.53 1.54 -2.13
CA TYR A 245 10.58 0.80 -1.44
C TYR A 245 10.25 0.66 0.06
N GLY A 246 9.72 1.72 0.67
CA GLY A 246 9.18 1.71 2.03
C GLY A 246 8.04 0.70 2.17
N VAL A 247 7.07 0.70 1.25
CA VAL A 247 6.01 -0.30 1.24
C VAL A 247 6.57 -1.72 1.12
N LEU A 248 7.60 -1.95 0.28
CA LEU A 248 8.21 -3.27 0.18
C LEU A 248 8.84 -3.73 1.51
N ALA A 249 9.51 -2.82 2.22
CA ALA A 249 10.07 -3.11 3.55
C ALA A 249 8.96 -3.39 4.59
N HIS A 250 7.88 -2.60 4.57
CA HIS A 250 6.69 -2.78 5.41
C HIS A 250 6.08 -4.17 5.22
N GLU A 251 5.78 -4.53 3.96
CA GLU A 251 5.14 -5.79 3.62
C GLU A 251 6.06 -7.00 3.87
N PHE A 252 7.38 -6.85 3.69
CA PHE A 252 8.32 -7.92 4.00
C PHE A 252 8.37 -8.22 5.50
N GLN A 253 8.27 -7.20 6.35
CA GLN A 253 8.12 -7.42 7.79
C GLN A 253 6.83 -8.20 8.09
N HIS A 254 5.70 -7.88 7.45
CA HIS A 254 4.45 -8.64 7.64
C HIS A 254 4.62 -10.12 7.27
N MET A 255 5.35 -10.42 6.20
CA MET A 255 5.64 -11.80 5.79
C MET A 255 6.47 -12.55 6.83
N ILE A 256 7.54 -11.92 7.35
CA ILE A 256 8.38 -12.49 8.40
C ILE A 256 7.55 -12.75 9.67
N HIS A 257 6.74 -11.78 10.09
CA HIS A 257 5.89 -11.94 11.27
C HIS A 257 4.82 -13.00 11.07
N TRP A 258 4.19 -13.08 9.90
CA TRP A 258 3.20 -14.10 9.61
C TRP A 258 3.77 -15.51 9.81
N TYR A 259 5.02 -15.75 9.45
CA TYR A 259 5.68 -17.04 9.69
C TYR A 259 6.05 -17.27 11.16
N ASN A 260 6.56 -16.24 11.85
CA ASN A 260 7.10 -16.39 13.20
C ASN A 260 6.04 -16.29 14.31
N ASP A 261 4.95 -15.55 14.08
CA ASP A 261 3.86 -15.35 15.03
C ASP A 261 2.52 -15.07 14.33
N LEU A 262 1.76 -16.14 14.10
CA LEU A 262 0.41 -16.09 13.52
C LEU A 262 -0.64 -15.42 14.43
N ASN A 263 -0.33 -15.17 15.70
CA ASN A 263 -1.25 -14.66 16.72
C ASN A 263 -0.94 -13.22 17.16
N GLU A 264 0.00 -12.54 16.51
CA GLU A 264 0.38 -11.19 16.90
C GLU A 264 -0.79 -10.19 16.78
N THR A 265 -0.87 -9.28 17.75
CA THR A 265 -1.86 -8.22 17.77
C THR A 265 -1.63 -7.23 16.62
N SER A 266 -2.70 -6.88 15.91
CA SER A 266 -2.60 -6.09 14.67
C SER A 266 -1.86 -4.76 14.86
N TRP A 267 -2.06 -4.05 15.96
CA TRP A 267 -1.40 -2.77 16.20
C TRP A 267 0.12 -2.90 16.40
N LEU A 268 0.58 -3.99 17.05
CA LEU A 268 2.00 -4.23 17.23
C LEU A 268 2.63 -4.64 15.91
N ASN A 269 1.91 -5.46 15.12
CA ASN A 269 2.34 -5.84 13.78
C ASN A 269 2.55 -4.61 12.88
N GLU A 270 1.54 -3.75 12.72
CA GLU A 270 1.68 -2.52 11.92
C GLU A 270 2.80 -1.60 12.46
N GLY A 271 2.92 -1.45 13.78
CA GLY A 271 3.99 -0.66 14.37
C GLY A 271 5.38 -1.21 14.07
N SER A 272 5.54 -2.53 14.01
CA SER A 272 6.77 -3.20 13.59
C SER A 272 7.05 -3.01 12.10
N SER A 273 6.02 -2.98 11.26
CA SER A 273 6.13 -2.74 9.82
C SER A 273 6.56 -1.30 9.51
N GLU A 274 6.01 -0.32 10.22
CA GLU A 274 6.45 1.08 10.11
C GLU A 274 7.89 1.26 10.59
N LEU A 275 8.27 0.53 11.65
CA LEU A 275 9.66 0.46 12.07
C LEU A 275 10.54 -0.17 10.98
N ALA A 276 10.08 -1.20 10.28
CA ALA A 276 10.81 -1.82 9.17
C ALA A 276 11.07 -0.82 8.03
N SER A 277 10.06 -0.05 7.62
CA SER A 277 10.23 1.05 6.66
C SER A 277 11.30 2.04 7.13
N PHE A 278 11.22 2.47 8.39
CA PHE A 278 12.13 3.45 8.97
C PHE A 278 13.58 2.96 9.07
N ILE A 279 13.83 1.74 9.56
CA ILE A 279 15.20 1.21 9.69
C ILE A 279 15.87 0.98 8.33
N ASN A 280 15.07 0.74 7.28
CA ASN A 280 15.53 0.66 5.90
C ASN A 280 15.75 2.04 5.25
N GLY A 281 15.52 3.13 6.00
CA GLY A 281 15.77 4.49 5.55
C GLY A 281 14.63 5.14 4.79
N PHE A 282 13.43 4.55 4.81
CA PHE A 282 12.24 5.09 4.15
C PHE A 282 11.32 5.80 5.14
N ASP A 283 10.61 6.82 4.67
CA ASP A 283 9.64 7.54 5.50
C ASP A 283 8.39 6.67 5.74
N PRO A 284 8.07 6.30 7.00
CA PRO A 284 6.86 5.54 7.34
C PRO A 284 5.56 6.32 7.07
N GLY A 285 5.63 7.63 6.82
CA GLY A 285 4.46 8.47 6.67
C GLY A 285 4.45 9.31 5.40
N GLY A 286 3.57 8.98 4.46
CA GLY A 286 3.09 9.91 3.44
C GLY A 286 2.26 11.06 4.06
N ALA A 287 2.87 11.92 4.89
CA ALA A 287 2.42 13.24 5.32
C ALA A 287 3.45 13.90 6.28
N GLY A 288 4.60 14.33 5.77
CA GLY A 288 5.54 15.18 6.53
C GLY A 288 6.76 15.58 5.70
N PRO A 289 7.36 16.77 5.90
CA PRO A 289 8.52 17.18 5.12
C PRO A 289 9.72 16.32 5.53
N GLY A 290 10.27 15.58 4.56
CA GLY A 290 11.40 14.69 4.75
C GLY A 290 12.55 15.35 5.52
N ILE A 291 12.98 14.70 6.59
CA ILE A 291 14.22 15.02 7.27
C ILE A 291 15.28 14.08 6.70
N HIS A 292 15.99 14.57 5.69
CA HIS A 292 17.25 13.98 5.28
C HIS A 292 18.26 14.12 6.43
N HIS A 293 18.85 13.00 6.84
CA HIS A 293 20.10 12.97 7.61
C HIS A 293 21.30 12.84 6.68
#